data_AF-A0A0D1IL75-F1
#
_entry.id   AF-A0A0D1IL75-F1
#
_cell.length_a   1.000
_cell.length_b   1.000
_cell.length_c   1.000
_cell.angle_alpha   90.00
_cell.angle_beta   90.00
_cell.angle_gamma   90.00
#
_symmetry.space_group_name_H-M   'P 1'
#
loop_
_entity.id
_entity.type
_entity.pdbx_description
1 polymer ?
#
loop_
_entity_poly.entity_id
_entity_poly.type
_entity_poly.pdbx_seq_one_letter_code
_entity_poly.pdbx_strand_id
1 'polypeptide(L)' 'MIRGIIGTIITLSVVCILLFIVVPAAFPSAAPMISDMKSGIQFGYNWAVANWGASAVGLTLVILLIGVSVGKR' A
#
# COMPACT_ATOMS: atom_id res chain seq x y z
N MET A 1 -20.03 0.15 6.95
CA MET A 1 -18.66 -0.35 7.17
C MET A 1 -18.03 -0.90 5.90
N ILE A 2 -18.61 -1.94 5.28
CA ILE A 2 -18.08 -2.56 4.04
C ILE A 2 -17.91 -1.55 2.88
N ARG A 3 -18.89 -0.66 2.66
CA ARG A 3 -18.78 0.43 1.66
C ARG A 3 -17.59 1.38 1.90
N GLY A 4 -17.24 1.64 3.16
CA GLY A 4 -16.11 2.49 3.52
C GLY A 4 -14.76 1.83 3.25
N ILE A 5 -14.65 0.53 3.57
CA ILE A 5 -13.46 -0.27 3.29
C ILE A 5 -13.22 -0.38 1.79
N ILE A 6 -14.27 -0.66 1.00
CA ILE A 6 -14.17 -0.72 -0.48
C ILE A 6 -13.70 0.63 -1.03
N GLY A 7 -14.28 1.74 -0.54
CA GLY A 7 -13.85 3.08 -0.94
C GLY A 7 -12.38 3.36 -0.63
N THR A 8 -11.93 3.02 0.58
CA THR A 8 -10.53 3.17 0.99
C THR A 8 -9.60 2.32 0.12
N ILE A 9 -9.95 1.07 -0.17
CA ILE A 9 -9.15 0.20 -1.06
C ILE A 9 -9.01 0.84 -2.45
N ILE A 10 -10.12 1.30 -3.05
CA ILE A 10 -10.09 1.96 -4.36
C ILE A 10 -9.20 3.21 -4.33
N THR A 11 -9.35 4.08 -3.33
CA THR A 11 -8.51 5.28 -3.20
C THR A 11 -7.04 4.92 -3.06
N LEU A 12 -6.70 3.92 -2.23
CA LEU A 12 -5.32 3.48 -2.01
C LEU A 12 -4.72 2.89 -3.29
N SER A 13 -5.48 2.08 -4.03
CA SER A 13 -5.08 1.56 -5.33
C SER A 13 -4.83 2.68 -6.35
N VAL A 14 -5.70 3.68 -6.43
CA VAL A 14 -5.53 4.83 -7.33
C VAL A 14 -4.27 5.62 -6.97
N VAL A 15 -4.04 5.89 -5.67
CA VAL A 15 -2.83 6.59 -5.21
C VAL A 15 -1.57 5.80 -5.57
N CYS A 16 -1.57 4.48 -5.35
CA CYS A 16 -0.45 3.62 -5.74
C CYS A 16 -0.20 3.63 -7.26
N ILE A 17 -1.25 3.59 -8.08
CA ILE A 17 -1.11 3.67 -9.54
C ILE A 17 -0.49 5.02 -9.95
N LEU A 18 -0.98 6.12 -9.39
CA LEU A 18 -0.41 7.44 -9.66
C LEU A 18 1.06 7.49 -9.27
N LEU A 19 1.40 7.03 -8.07
CA LEU A 19 2.75 7.13 -7.52
C LEU A 19 3.76 6.20 -8.22
N PHE A 20 3.37 4.97 -8.57
CA PHE A 20 4.31 3.99 -9.15
C PHE A 20 4.31 3.91 -10.68
N ILE A 21 3.32 4.51 -11.36
CA ILE A 21 3.21 4.46 -12.83
C ILE A 21 3.22 5.87 -13.42
N VAL A 22 2.36 6.77 -12.94
CA VAL A 22 2.18 8.10 -13.55
C VAL A 22 3.33 9.04 -13.19
N VAL A 23 3.74 9.11 -11.92
CA VAL A 23 4.86 9.97 -11.49
C VAL A 23 6.17 9.63 -12.20
N PRO A 24 6.63 8.36 -12.28
CA PRO A 24 7.88 8.07 -12.99
C PRO A 24 7.79 8.28 -14.50
N ALA A 25 6.60 8.18 -15.11
CA ALA A 25 6.39 8.48 -16.51
C ALA A 25 6.38 9.99 -16.81
N ALA A 26 5.79 10.80 -15.92
CA ALA A 26 5.73 12.26 -16.05
C ALA A 26 7.04 12.95 -15.60
N PHE A 27 7.74 12.35 -14.63
CA PHE A 27 8.98 12.86 -14.05
C PHE A 27 10.06 11.77 -14.04
N PRO A 28 10.78 11.59 -15.17
CA PRO A 28 11.80 10.53 -15.30
C PRO A 28 12.92 10.62 -14.25
N SER A 29 13.21 11.82 -13.75
CA SER A 29 14.18 12.03 -12.67
C SER A 29 13.76 11.41 -11.33
N ALA A 30 12.46 11.20 -11.10
CA ALA A 30 11.93 10.55 -9.90
C ALA A 30 11.83 9.02 -10.05
N ALA A 31 11.98 8.48 -11.26
CA ALA A 31 11.89 7.04 -11.52
C ALA A 31 12.83 6.16 -10.68
N PRO A 32 14.13 6.48 -10.50
CA PRO A 32 15.01 5.67 -9.65
C PRO A 32 14.56 5.67 -8.18
N MET A 33 14.20 6.84 -7.64
CA MET A 33 13.68 6.95 -6.27
C MET A 33 12.40 6.11 -6.07
N ILE A 34 11.48 6.14 -7.04
CA ILE A 34 10.22 5.38 -6.98
C ILE A 34 10.49 3.87 -7.11
N SER A 35 11.47 3.47 -7.92
CA SER A 35 11.93 2.09 -8.00
C SER A 35 12.50 1.61 -6.67
N ASP A 36 13.32 2.43 -5.99
CA ASP A 36 13.88 2.11 -4.68
C ASP A 36 12.79 2.01 -3.61
N MET A 37 11.80 2.90 -3.64
CA MET A 37 10.63 2.82 -2.77
C MET A 37 9.86 1.51 -2.96
N LYS A 38 9.62 1.10 -4.21
CA LYS A 38 8.94 -0.17 -4.52
C LYS A 38 9.74 -1.37 -3.99
N SER A 39 11.06 -1.33 -4.17
CA SER A 39 11.99 -2.35 -3.70
C SER A 39 11.97 -2.47 -2.17
N GLY A 40 11.98 -1.33 -1.46
CA GLY A 40 11.90 -1.27 -0.01
C GLY A 40 10.58 -1.79 0.55
N ILE A 41 9.45 -1.47 -0.10
CA ILE A 41 8.13 -2.01 0.27
C ILE A 41 8.10 -3.53 0.10
N GLN A 42 8.64 -4.04 -1.00
CA GLN A 42 8.67 -5.48 -1.27
C GLN A 42 9.60 -6.21 -0.29
N PHE A 43 10.74 -5.61 0.06
CA PHE A 43 11.64 -6.13 1.10
C PHE A 43 10.93 -6.19 2.45
N GLY A 44 10.29 -5.11 2.89
CA GLY A 44 9.57 -5.06 4.16
C GLY A 44 8.43 -6.07 4.23
N TYR A 45 7.67 -6.22 3.15
CA TYR A 45 6.63 -7.25 3.05
C TYR A 45 7.22 -8.66 3.16
N ASN A 46 8.26 -8.97 2.39
CA ASN A 46 8.90 -10.28 2.43
C ASN A 46 9.48 -10.61 3.81
N TRP A 47 10.12 -9.63 4.46
CA TRP A 47 10.61 -9.78 5.83
C TRP A 47 9.46 -10.04 6.80
N ALA A 48 8.38 -9.27 6.72
CA ALA A 48 7.22 -9.46 7.60
C ALA A 48 6.56 -10.83 7.40
N VAL A 49 6.45 -11.30 6.15
CA VAL A 49 5.94 -12.64 5.84
C VAL A 49 6.86 -13.73 6.39
N ALA A 50 8.19 -13.56 6.26
CA ALA A 50 9.16 -14.53 6.76
C ALA A 50 9.16 -14.64 8.29
N ASN A 51 8.89 -13.56 9.01
CA ASN A 51 8.94 -13.54 10.48
C ASN A 51 7.58 -13.80 11.14
N TRP A 52 6.49 -13.28 10.58
CA TRP A 52 5.16 -13.33 11.19
C TRP A 52 4.20 -14.28 10.45
N GLY A 53 4.56 -14.72 9.25
CA GLY A 53 3.70 -15.51 8.37
C GLY A 53 2.74 -14.64 7.55
N ALA A 54 2.42 -15.10 6.33
CA ALA A 54 1.57 -14.36 5.38
C ALA A 54 0.18 -14.02 5.95
N SER A 55 -0.41 -14.94 6.72
CA SER A 55 -1.74 -14.74 7.33
C SER A 55 -1.76 -13.62 8.36
N ALA A 56 -0.70 -13.48 9.17
CA ALA A 56 -0.61 -12.41 10.17
C ALA A 56 -0.40 -11.04 9.52
N VAL A 57 0.42 -10.97 8.46
CA VAL A 57 0.62 -9.75 7.68
C VAL A 57 -0.68 -9.33 7.00
N GLY A 58 -1.41 -10.28 6.37
CA GLY A 58 -2.71 -10.03 5.75
C GLY A 58 -3.75 -9.52 6.75
N LEU A 59 -3.83 -10.13 7.93
CA LEU A 59 -4.77 -9.71 8.98
C LEU A 59 -4.43 -8.32 9.54
N THR A 60 -3.14 -8.00 9.68
CA THR A 60 -2.68 -6.66 10.09
C THR A 60 -3.10 -5.59 9.09
N LEU A 61 -2.99 -5.87 7.78
CA LEU A 61 -3.45 -4.97 6.73
C LEU A 61 -4.97 -4.75 6.80
N VAL A 62 -5.74 -5.82 7.05
CA VAL A 62 -7.20 -5.71 7.20
C VAL A 62 -7.57 -4.86 8.43
N ILE A 63 -6.91 -5.05 9.57
CA ILE A 63 -7.14 -4.25 10.78
C ILE A 63 -6.81 -2.78 10.52
N LEU A 64 -5.68 -2.48 9.87
CA LEU A 64 -5.32 -1.12 9.48
C LEU A 64 -6.37 -0.47 8.57
N LEU A 65 -6.85 -1.20 7.56
CA LEU A 65 -7.89 -0.71 6.66
C LEU A 65 -9.21 -0.45 7.40
N ILE A 66 -9.58 -1.31 8.35
CA ILE A 66 -10.74 -1.08 9.21
C ILE A 66 -10.53 0.18 10.05
N GLY A 67 -9.38 0.32 10.72
CA GLY A 67 -9.04 1.50 11.54
C GLY A 67 -9.11 2.80 10.75
N VAL A 68 -8.52 2.85 9.56
CA VAL A 68 -8.57 4.01 8.66
C VAL A 68 -10.00 4.28 8.17
N SER A 69 -10.79 3.23 7.91
CA SER A 69 -12.19 3.38 7.48
C SER A 69 -13.13 3.86 8.60
N VAL A 70 -12.79 3.59 9.86
CA VAL A 70 -13.59 3.96 11.04
C VAL A 70 -13.16 5.30 11.63
N GLY A 71 -11.89 5.70 11.46
CA GLY A 71 -11.33 6.98 11.93
C GLY A 71 -11.86 8.25 11.25
N LYS A 72 -12.90 8.14 10.41
CA LYS A 72 -13.68 9.28 9.91
C LYS A 72 -14.97 9.40 10.71
N ARG A 73 -14.87 10.02 11.88
CA ARG A 73 -15.95 10.78 12.52
C ARG A 73 -15.42 12.13 12.92
#